data_AF-A0A7Y8LNQ0-F1
#
_entry.id   AF-A0A7Y8LNQ0-F1
#
_cell.length_a   1.000
_cell.length_b   1.000
_cell.length_c   1.000
_cell.angle_alpha   90.00
_cell.angle_beta   90.00
_cell.angle_gamma   90.00
#
_symmetry.space_group_name_H-M   'P 1'
#
loop_
_entity.id
_entity.type
_entity.pdbx_description
1 polymer ?
#
loop_
_entity_poly.entity_id
_entity_poly.type
_entity_poly.pdbx_seq_one_letter_code
_entity_poly.pdbx_strand_id
1 'polypeptide(L)'
;KDDVVVTFQGLIGDTKFVQQIRTLMTLLRDRLGMAVDIEFAHDGKDFYLLQCRAQSYSDTQTGAPIPRNLPRDKIVFSANRHISNGRVPDITHIVYVDPEAYSQIDDWDELRQIGRAVGRLNQVLPKRQFILMGPGRWGSRGDIKLGVDVTYSDINNTAVLLEMAKQKGNYVPELSFGTHFFQDLVEADIRYIPLYPDDPKICFNELFLRRSRNILADVLPEYEHLSHVLRVIDVPQETEGQILRVLMNADLDEAVGILDTPTEGVPQDDTQRYRVEATREDHWRWRLRMAEVIAQNLDPARFGVRAFYVFGSTKNTTAGPGSDVDIIVHFTGSEEQRDALTLWLEGWSRALAEVNYLRTGYKMDGLLDIHYVTDDDIARRTSFAAKIDAVTDAARSLPLGKPSR
;
A
#
# COMPACT_ATOMS: atom_id res chain seq x y z
N LYS A 1 17.83 21.90 38.12
CA LYS A 1 16.50 21.29 37.94
C LYS A 1 16.75 20.02 37.17
N ASP A 2 16.51 18.87 37.77
CA ASP A 2 16.66 17.59 37.08
C ASP A 2 15.44 17.40 36.17
N ASP A 3 15.68 17.07 34.90
CA ASP A 3 14.62 16.72 33.97
C ASP A 3 14.13 15.30 34.30
N VAL A 4 12.95 15.22 34.89
CA VAL A 4 12.31 13.95 35.23
C VAL A 4 11.69 13.38 33.95
N VAL A 5 12.32 12.34 33.40
CA VAL A 5 11.77 11.59 32.26
C VAL A 5 10.92 10.45 32.79
N VAL A 6 9.63 10.46 32.46
CA VAL A 6 8.72 9.34 32.76
C VAL A 6 9.03 8.21 31.78
N THR A 7 9.36 7.02 32.29
CA THR A 7 9.65 5.83 31.48
C THR A 7 8.80 4.65 31.94
N PHE A 8 8.60 3.66 31.07
CA PHE A 8 7.93 2.41 31.40
C PHE A 8 8.85 1.37 32.05
N GLN A 9 10.07 1.73 32.44
CA GLN A 9 11.07 0.81 32.97
C GLN A 9 10.54 0.02 34.19
N GLY A 10 9.87 0.70 35.12
CA GLY A 10 9.29 0.08 36.32
C GLY A 10 8.11 -0.86 36.04
N LEU A 11 7.50 -0.76 34.85
CA LEU A 11 6.41 -1.62 34.42
C LEU A 11 6.92 -2.81 33.57
N ILE A 12 7.90 -2.57 32.69
CA ILE A 12 8.43 -3.56 31.74
C ILE A 12 9.51 -4.45 32.37
N GLY A 13 10.38 -3.90 33.22
CA GLY A 13 11.56 -4.59 33.75
C GLY A 13 11.27 -5.55 34.91
N ASP A 14 10.39 -5.17 35.84
CA ASP A 14 10.26 -5.83 37.15
C ASP A 14 8.86 -6.42 37.43
N THR A 15 8.01 -6.59 36.40
CA THR A 15 6.63 -7.09 36.60
C THR A 15 6.21 -8.18 35.61
N LYS A 16 5.09 -8.86 35.91
CA LYS A 16 4.45 -9.83 35.00
C LYS A 16 3.68 -9.18 33.85
N PHE A 17 3.69 -7.85 33.77
CA PHE A 17 2.87 -7.06 32.85
C PHE A 17 3.00 -7.48 31.39
N VAL A 18 4.22 -7.70 30.89
CA VAL A 18 4.45 -8.08 29.48
C VAL A 18 3.79 -9.43 29.16
N GLN A 19 3.89 -10.40 30.07
CA GLN A 19 3.23 -11.69 29.91
C GLN A 19 1.70 -11.54 30.00
N GLN A 20 1.22 -10.76 30.95
CA GLN A 20 -0.20 -10.49 31.15
C GLN A 20 -0.85 -9.84 29.93
N ILE A 21 -0.25 -8.77 29.37
CA ILE A 21 -0.73 -8.13 28.14
C ILE A 21 -0.70 -9.11 26.98
N ARG A 22 0.38 -9.88 26.81
CA ARG A 22 0.47 -10.84 25.70
C ARG A 22 -0.64 -11.89 25.78
N THR A 23 -0.90 -12.42 26.96
CA THR A 23 -1.99 -13.38 27.19
C THR A 23 -3.35 -12.75 26.95
N LEU A 24 -3.58 -11.52 27.45
CA LEU A 24 -4.83 -10.80 27.27
C LEU A 24 -5.11 -10.53 25.78
N MET A 25 -4.13 -9.98 25.05
CA MET A 25 -4.24 -9.69 23.62
C MET A 25 -4.50 -10.96 22.80
N THR A 26 -3.81 -12.06 23.12
CA THR A 26 -4.02 -13.36 22.46
C THR A 26 -5.45 -13.87 22.71
N LEU A 27 -5.89 -13.85 23.98
CA LEU A 27 -7.23 -14.29 24.35
C LEU A 27 -8.31 -13.46 23.67
N LEU A 28 -8.20 -12.13 23.72
CA LEU A 28 -9.16 -11.21 23.13
C LEU A 28 -9.23 -11.39 21.61
N ARG A 29 -8.07 -11.49 20.93
CA ARG A 29 -7.98 -11.78 19.50
C ARG A 29 -8.65 -13.11 19.14
N ASP A 30 -8.32 -14.18 19.86
CA ASP A 30 -8.82 -15.51 19.56
C ASP A 30 -10.33 -15.64 19.82
N ARG A 31 -10.86 -14.90 20.81
CA ARG A 31 -12.30 -14.87 21.13
C ARG A 31 -13.12 -13.98 20.20
N LEU A 32 -12.55 -12.89 19.71
CA LEU A 32 -13.22 -11.97 18.80
C LEU A 32 -12.99 -12.35 17.32
N GLY A 33 -12.07 -13.27 17.03
CA GLY A 33 -11.77 -13.76 15.68
C GLY A 33 -11.06 -12.73 14.80
N MET A 34 -10.55 -11.65 15.38
CA MET A 34 -9.84 -10.56 14.69
C MET A 34 -8.87 -9.88 15.65
N ALA A 35 -7.94 -9.09 15.11
CA ALA A 35 -7.06 -8.27 15.93
C ALA A 35 -7.88 -7.32 16.80
N VAL A 36 -7.30 -6.92 17.94
CA VAL A 36 -7.97 -6.09 18.94
C VAL A 36 -7.05 -4.94 19.30
N ASP A 37 -7.65 -3.79 19.55
CA ASP A 37 -7.01 -2.64 20.17
C ASP A 37 -7.51 -2.52 21.61
N ILE A 38 -6.61 -2.17 22.54
CA ILE A 38 -6.96 -2.02 23.96
C ILE A 38 -6.42 -0.73 24.54
N GLU A 39 -7.24 -0.04 25.32
CA GLU A 39 -6.79 1.01 26.23
C GLU A 39 -6.78 0.44 27.65
N PHE A 40 -5.72 0.72 28.40
CA PHE A 40 -5.57 0.18 29.75
C PHE A 40 -4.95 1.19 30.71
N ALA A 41 -5.19 0.98 31.99
CA ALA A 41 -4.45 1.60 33.08
C ALA A 41 -3.81 0.49 33.95
N HIS A 42 -2.68 0.80 34.58
CA HIS A 42 -1.98 -0.12 35.46
C HIS A 42 -1.39 0.66 36.64
N ASP A 43 -1.71 0.26 37.86
CA ASP A 43 -1.28 0.95 39.09
C ASP A 43 0.00 0.35 39.71
N GLY A 44 0.56 -0.67 39.06
CA GLY A 44 1.73 -1.43 39.52
C GLY A 44 1.36 -2.81 40.08
N LYS A 45 0.09 -3.03 40.42
CA LYS A 45 -0.43 -4.29 40.96
C LYS A 45 -1.56 -4.85 40.11
N ASP A 46 -2.52 -4.01 39.78
CA ASP A 46 -3.76 -4.36 39.10
C ASP A 46 -3.78 -3.79 37.68
N PHE A 47 -4.28 -4.59 36.73
CA PHE A 47 -4.47 -4.21 35.34
C PHE A 47 -5.94 -3.87 35.10
N TYR A 48 -6.21 -2.66 34.60
CA TYR A 48 -7.54 -2.17 34.29
C TYR A 48 -7.69 -2.08 32.78
N LEU A 49 -8.52 -2.95 32.19
CA LEU A 49 -8.91 -2.83 30.79
C LEU A 49 -9.97 -1.73 30.68
N LEU A 50 -9.59 -0.57 30.15
CA LEU A 50 -10.46 0.59 30.01
C LEU A 50 -11.29 0.47 28.73
N GLN A 51 -10.67 -0.05 27.67
CA GLN A 51 -11.31 -0.22 26.39
C GLN A 51 -10.78 -1.47 25.69
N CYS A 52 -11.65 -2.19 25.01
CA CYS A 52 -11.29 -3.25 24.08
C CYS A 52 -12.16 -3.09 22.83
N ARG A 53 -11.52 -2.86 21.69
CA ARG A 53 -12.17 -2.69 20.39
C ARG A 53 -11.70 -3.80 19.46
N ALA A 54 -12.64 -4.50 18.84
CA ALA A 54 -12.32 -5.43 17.77
C ALA A 54 -11.94 -4.61 16.52
N GLN A 55 -10.80 -4.90 15.90
CA GLN A 55 -10.41 -4.24 14.66
C GLN A 55 -11.17 -4.89 13.51
N SER A 56 -12.24 -4.21 13.06
CA SER A 56 -12.99 -4.58 11.86
C SER A 56 -12.03 -4.52 10.67
N TYR A 57 -11.71 -5.67 10.09
CA TYR A 57 -10.97 -5.75 8.85
C TYR A 57 -11.95 -5.75 7.67
N SER A 58 -11.80 -4.80 6.74
CA SER A 58 -12.41 -4.91 5.42
C SER A 58 -11.55 -5.82 4.54
N ASP A 59 -12.19 -6.63 3.68
CA ASP A 59 -11.54 -7.57 2.74
C ASP A 59 -10.69 -6.89 1.64
N THR A 60 -10.52 -5.57 1.67
CA THR A 60 -9.73 -4.79 0.70
C THR A 60 -8.24 -4.70 1.06
N GLN A 61 -7.71 -5.74 1.73
CA GLN A 61 -6.36 -5.81 2.30
C GLN A 61 -5.21 -6.05 1.32
N THR A 62 -5.43 -6.13 0.00
CA THR A 62 -4.31 -6.38 -0.91
C THR A 62 -3.54 -5.07 -1.14
N GLY A 63 -2.26 -5.04 -0.77
CA GLY A 63 -1.39 -3.91 -1.06
C GLY A 63 -1.32 -3.62 -2.55
N ALA A 64 -1.40 -2.34 -2.93
CA ALA A 64 -1.27 -1.95 -4.32
C ALA A 64 0.18 -2.24 -4.78
N PRO A 65 0.39 -2.79 -6.00
CA PRO A 65 1.72 -2.80 -6.57
C PRO A 65 2.19 -1.35 -6.77
N ILE A 66 3.42 -1.04 -6.35
CA ILE A 66 4.02 0.29 -6.51
C ILE A 66 5.16 0.17 -7.53
N PRO A 67 5.00 0.70 -8.76
CA PRO A 67 6.05 0.69 -9.76
C PRO A 67 7.28 1.47 -9.28
N ARG A 68 8.48 0.98 -9.60
CA ARG A 68 9.74 1.61 -9.15
C ARG A 68 10.26 2.70 -10.09
N ASN A 69 9.83 2.67 -11.35
CA ASN A 69 10.23 3.64 -12.37
C ASN A 69 9.13 4.69 -12.61
N LEU A 70 8.68 5.34 -11.54
CA LEU A 70 7.71 6.43 -11.65
C LEU A 70 8.43 7.74 -12.03
N PRO A 71 7.95 8.49 -13.05
CA PRO A 71 8.49 9.80 -13.39
C PRO A 71 8.35 10.76 -12.20
N ARG A 72 9.45 11.38 -11.76
CA ARG A 72 9.47 12.24 -10.57
C ARG A 72 8.52 13.43 -10.66
N ASP A 73 8.33 13.97 -11.85
CA ASP A 73 7.41 15.05 -12.18
C ASP A 73 5.93 14.68 -11.98
N LYS A 74 5.61 13.38 -12.02
CA LYS A 74 4.27 12.86 -11.75
C LYS A 74 4.01 12.55 -10.27
N ILE A 75 5.04 12.51 -9.43
CA ILE A 75 4.88 12.19 -8.01
C ILE A 75 4.51 13.47 -7.26
N VAL A 76 3.36 13.47 -6.59
CA VAL A 76 2.95 14.56 -5.68
C VAL A 76 3.54 14.33 -4.29
N PHE A 77 3.46 13.11 -3.77
CA PHE A 77 4.09 12.72 -2.51
C PHE A 77 4.45 11.24 -2.50
N SER A 78 5.35 10.86 -1.60
CA SER A 78 5.63 9.48 -1.21
C SER A 78 5.71 9.39 0.31
N ALA A 79 5.44 8.22 0.88
CA ALA A 79 5.56 7.95 2.31
C ALA A 79 6.10 6.53 2.50
N ASN A 80 6.87 6.30 3.56
CA ASN A 80 7.60 5.06 3.77
C ASN A 80 7.60 4.58 5.24
N ARG A 81 6.57 4.98 6.02
CA ARG A 81 6.47 4.64 7.45
C ARG A 81 5.02 4.40 7.82
N HIS A 82 4.75 3.29 8.49
CA HIS A 82 3.44 2.98 9.08
C HIS A 82 2.30 3.04 8.05
N ILE A 83 2.53 2.54 6.85
CA ILE A 83 1.55 2.50 5.78
C ILE A 83 0.65 1.28 5.94
N SER A 84 -0.66 1.50 5.90
CA SER A 84 -1.65 0.42 5.86
C SER A 84 -2.00 0.04 4.42
N ASN A 85 -2.48 -1.19 4.21
CA ASN A 85 -3.12 -1.55 2.95
C ASN A 85 -4.47 -0.84 2.82
N GLY A 86 -4.86 -0.59 1.57
CA GLY A 86 -6.18 -0.05 1.29
C GLY A 86 -6.29 0.51 -0.11
N ARG A 87 -7.49 0.42 -0.67
CA ARG A 87 -7.80 1.06 -1.92
C ARG A 87 -8.17 2.52 -1.67
N VAL A 88 -7.60 3.42 -2.47
CA VAL A 88 -8.01 4.83 -2.53
C VAL A 88 -8.73 5.05 -3.87
N PRO A 89 -9.92 5.67 -3.88
CA PRO A 89 -10.59 6.08 -5.11
C PRO A 89 -9.82 7.15 -5.86
N ASP A 90 -10.23 7.41 -7.11
CA ASP A 90 -9.64 8.47 -7.94
C ASP A 90 -9.88 9.85 -7.29
N ILE A 91 -8.79 10.59 -7.03
CA ILE A 91 -8.83 11.88 -6.32
C ILE A 91 -8.80 13.03 -7.32
N THR A 92 -9.80 13.89 -7.24
CA THR A 92 -9.92 15.10 -8.07
C THR A 92 -9.51 16.36 -7.32
N HIS A 93 -9.54 16.37 -5.98
CA HIS A 93 -9.21 17.56 -5.20
C HIS A 93 -8.18 17.29 -4.10
N ILE A 94 -7.30 18.26 -3.87
CA ILE A 94 -6.38 18.26 -2.72
C ILE A 94 -6.71 19.48 -1.87
N VAL A 95 -7.06 19.23 -0.60
CA VAL A 95 -7.16 20.28 0.41
C VAL A 95 -5.86 20.28 1.20
N TYR A 96 -5.04 21.29 0.96
CA TYR A 96 -3.69 21.42 1.49
C TYR A 96 -3.63 22.57 2.48
N VAL A 97 -3.36 22.27 3.76
CA VAL A 97 -3.02 23.26 4.78
C VAL A 97 -1.50 23.34 4.83
N ASP A 98 -0.96 24.50 4.44
CA ASP A 98 0.49 24.73 4.39
C ASP A 98 1.09 24.71 5.81
N PRO A 99 1.97 23.73 6.14
CA PRO A 99 2.53 23.63 7.49
C PRO A 99 3.35 24.84 7.92
N GLU A 100 4.06 25.46 6.97
CA GLU A 100 4.91 26.59 7.28
C GLU A 100 4.05 27.81 7.59
N ALA A 101 3.12 28.15 6.70
CA ALA A 101 2.20 29.27 6.89
C ALA A 101 1.35 29.08 8.15
N TYR A 102 0.81 27.87 8.37
CA TYR A 102 0.03 27.53 9.55
C TYR A 102 0.82 27.77 10.85
N SER A 103 2.11 27.40 10.87
CA SER A 103 2.96 27.56 12.05
C SER A 103 3.35 29.00 12.40
N GLN A 104 3.12 29.95 11.48
CA GLN A 104 3.37 31.39 11.69
C GLN A 104 2.11 32.13 12.15
N ILE A 105 0.96 31.47 12.21
CA ILE A 105 -0.28 32.07 12.68
C ILE A 105 -0.25 32.13 14.21
N ASP A 106 -0.30 33.34 14.74
CA ASP A 106 -0.43 33.59 16.17
C ASP A 106 -1.87 33.82 16.62
N ASP A 107 -2.77 34.14 15.68
CA ASP A 107 -4.19 34.33 15.96
C ASP A 107 -4.93 32.98 16.11
N TRP A 108 -5.44 32.74 17.32
CA TRP A 108 -6.22 31.56 17.63
C TRP A 108 -7.58 31.53 16.94
N ASP A 109 -8.16 32.68 16.58
CA ASP A 109 -9.42 32.69 15.83
C ASP A 109 -9.19 32.24 14.39
N GLU A 110 -8.14 32.75 13.74
CA GLU A 110 -7.71 32.33 12.41
C GLU A 110 -7.44 30.81 12.35
N LEU A 111 -6.71 30.25 13.32
CA LEU A 111 -6.47 28.79 13.41
C LEU A 111 -7.77 27.98 13.49
N ARG A 112 -8.77 28.47 14.24
CA ARG A 112 -10.10 27.83 14.32
C ARG A 112 -10.90 28.00 13.04
N GLN A 113 -10.77 29.14 12.36
CA GLN A 113 -11.41 29.36 11.07
C GLN A 113 -10.88 28.41 10.01
N ILE A 114 -9.59 28.03 10.04
CA ILE A 114 -9.03 26.99 9.16
C ILE A 114 -9.74 25.64 9.39
N GLY A 115 -9.90 25.22 10.64
CA GLY A 115 -10.65 24.00 10.98
C GLY A 115 -12.10 24.04 10.50
N ARG A 116 -12.78 25.18 10.68
CA ARG A 116 -14.15 25.40 10.16
C ARG A 116 -14.21 25.36 8.63
N ALA A 117 -13.26 25.99 7.95
CA ALA A 117 -13.18 25.97 6.49
C ALA A 117 -12.97 24.55 5.96
N VAL A 118 -12.09 23.77 6.60
CA VAL A 118 -11.91 22.34 6.32
C VAL A 118 -13.23 21.57 6.48
N GLY A 119 -13.96 21.77 7.58
CA GLY A 119 -15.27 21.14 7.78
C GLY A 119 -16.30 21.52 6.71
N ARG A 120 -16.26 22.77 6.22
CA ARG A 120 -17.13 23.21 5.10
C ARG A 120 -16.71 22.58 3.78
N LEU A 121 -15.40 22.51 3.49
CA LEU A 121 -14.87 21.81 2.31
C LEU A 121 -15.30 20.34 2.30
N ASN A 122 -15.25 19.67 3.45
CA ASN A 122 -15.72 18.30 3.59
C ASN A 122 -17.21 18.11 3.26
N GLN A 123 -18.04 19.15 3.38
CA GLN A 123 -19.46 19.10 3.02
C GLN A 123 -19.72 19.38 1.53
N VAL A 124 -18.91 20.23 0.90
CA VAL A 124 -19.16 20.71 -0.48
C VAL A 124 -18.39 19.96 -1.55
N LEU A 125 -17.21 19.40 -1.22
CA LEU A 125 -16.40 18.65 -2.17
C LEU A 125 -17.00 17.26 -2.47
N PRO A 126 -16.76 16.70 -3.67
CA PRO A 126 -17.30 15.39 -4.03
C PRO A 126 -16.81 14.30 -3.07
N LYS A 127 -17.77 13.58 -2.46
CA LYS A 127 -17.50 12.57 -1.46
C LYS A 127 -16.50 11.54 -1.97
N ARG A 128 -15.45 11.27 -1.19
CA ARG A 128 -14.36 10.33 -1.52
C ARG A 128 -13.61 10.63 -2.83
N GLN A 129 -13.56 11.88 -3.26
CA GLN A 129 -12.70 12.30 -4.37
C GLN A 129 -11.76 13.43 -3.98
N PHE A 130 -11.56 13.64 -2.68
CA PHE A 130 -10.59 14.61 -2.19
C PHE A 130 -9.75 14.03 -1.06
N ILE A 131 -8.55 14.57 -0.89
CA ILE A 131 -7.67 14.28 0.24
C ILE A 131 -7.49 15.51 1.11
N LEU A 132 -7.30 15.29 2.40
CA LEU A 132 -6.92 16.30 3.37
C LEU A 132 -5.44 16.11 3.68
N MET A 133 -4.64 17.16 3.52
CA MET A 133 -3.20 17.13 3.75
C MET A 133 -2.83 18.36 4.58
N GLY A 134 -2.27 18.17 5.78
CA GLY A 134 -1.95 19.31 6.65
C GLY A 134 -0.97 19.02 7.77
N PRO A 135 -0.60 20.04 8.56
CA PRO A 135 0.38 19.91 9.62
C PRO A 135 -0.10 19.03 10.76
N GLY A 136 0.80 18.18 11.25
CA GLY A 136 0.70 17.48 12.52
C GLY A 136 -0.63 16.80 12.78
N ARG A 137 -1.18 16.98 13.99
CA ARG A 137 -2.29 16.17 14.54
C ARG A 137 -3.66 16.76 14.23
N TRP A 138 -4.43 16.07 13.40
CA TRP A 138 -5.82 16.45 13.13
C TRP A 138 -6.71 15.93 14.26
N GLY A 139 -7.46 16.82 14.91
CA GLY A 139 -8.35 16.47 16.03
C GLY A 139 -7.81 16.66 17.44
N SER A 140 -6.69 17.37 17.59
CA SER A 140 -6.13 17.68 18.90
C SER A 140 -7.00 18.68 19.68
N ARG A 141 -7.64 18.21 20.76
CA ARG A 141 -8.34 19.07 21.71
C ARG A 141 -7.34 19.70 22.69
N GLY A 142 -6.74 20.84 22.33
CA GLY A 142 -6.00 21.67 23.29
C GLY A 142 -4.75 22.36 22.76
N ASP A 143 -4.04 21.75 21.81
CA ASP A 143 -2.84 22.35 21.19
C ASP A 143 -3.01 22.47 19.67
N ILE A 144 -3.80 23.47 19.26
CA ILE A 144 -4.12 23.76 17.86
C ILE A 144 -2.85 24.14 17.07
N LYS A 145 -1.75 24.54 17.74
CA LYS A 145 -0.49 24.81 17.04
C LYS A 145 0.21 23.53 16.57
N LEU A 146 -0.18 22.36 17.11
CA LEU A 146 0.36 21.05 16.69
C LEU A 146 -0.43 20.41 15.54
N GLY A 147 -1.54 20.99 15.09
CA GLY A 147 -2.30 20.49 13.95
C GLY A 147 -3.71 21.07 13.85
N VAL A 148 -4.47 20.65 12.85
CA VAL A 148 -5.75 21.27 12.53
C VAL A 148 -6.84 20.85 13.54
N ASP A 149 -7.51 21.84 14.14
CA ASP A 149 -8.63 21.64 15.06
C ASP A 149 -9.90 21.24 14.28
N VAL A 150 -10.17 19.94 14.23
CA VAL A 150 -11.31 19.34 13.54
C VAL A 150 -11.92 18.23 14.37
N THR A 151 -13.18 17.91 14.11
CA THR A 151 -13.82 16.68 14.59
C THR A 151 -13.93 15.67 13.45
N TYR A 152 -14.30 14.42 13.76
CA TYR A 152 -14.55 13.42 12.72
C TYR A 152 -15.59 13.88 11.69
N SER A 153 -16.67 14.57 12.12
CA SER A 153 -17.68 15.10 11.20
C SER A 153 -17.15 16.15 10.21
N ASP A 154 -16.02 16.77 10.53
CA ASP A 154 -15.37 17.75 9.66
C ASP A 154 -14.49 17.10 8.58
N ILE A 155 -14.25 15.78 8.65
CA ILE A 155 -13.33 15.07 7.74
C ILE A 155 -13.90 13.77 7.15
N ASN A 156 -15.11 13.37 7.54
CA ASN A 156 -15.70 12.05 7.25
C ASN A 156 -15.99 11.74 5.75
N ASN A 157 -15.94 12.74 4.85
CA ASN A 157 -16.14 12.56 3.42
C ASN A 157 -14.83 12.50 2.63
N THR A 158 -13.67 12.71 3.29
CA THR A 158 -12.36 12.61 2.62
C THR A 158 -12.04 11.16 2.26
N ALA A 159 -11.23 10.96 1.22
CA ALA A 159 -10.70 9.65 0.87
C ALA A 159 -9.44 9.32 1.68
N VAL A 160 -8.60 10.32 1.93
CA VAL A 160 -7.32 10.16 2.63
C VAL A 160 -7.07 11.35 3.54
N LEU A 161 -6.67 11.09 4.77
CA LEU A 161 -6.10 12.05 5.71
C LEU A 161 -4.57 11.87 5.76
N LEU A 162 -3.84 12.90 5.36
CA LEU A 162 -2.39 12.98 5.39
C LEU A 162 -1.93 13.96 6.47
N GLU A 163 -1.32 13.42 7.52
CA GLU A 163 -0.67 14.23 8.56
C GLU A 163 0.80 14.44 8.22
N MET A 164 1.23 15.70 8.19
CA MET A 164 2.59 16.07 7.82
C MET A 164 3.43 16.48 9.04
N ALA A 165 4.49 15.73 9.27
CA ALA A 165 5.53 16.07 10.24
C ALA A 165 6.64 16.84 9.53
N LYS A 166 6.40 18.14 9.29
CA LYS A 166 7.42 19.04 8.71
C LYS A 166 8.32 19.60 9.82
N GLN A 167 9.63 19.46 9.65
CA GLN A 167 10.64 19.88 10.62
C GLN A 167 10.67 21.41 10.76
N LYS A 168 10.64 21.87 12.02
CA LYS A 168 10.83 23.28 12.40
C LYS A 168 12.09 23.40 13.26
N GLY A 169 13.19 23.86 12.65
CA GLY A 169 14.49 23.91 13.32
C GLY A 169 14.95 22.50 13.73
N ASN A 170 15.13 22.25 15.03
CA ASN A 170 15.49 20.93 15.56
C ASN A 170 14.29 20.08 16.00
N TYR A 171 13.06 20.54 15.78
CA TYR A 171 11.84 19.86 16.22
C TYR A 171 11.07 19.27 15.04
N VAL A 172 10.75 17.98 15.10
CA VAL A 172 9.84 17.31 14.18
C VAL A 172 8.54 17.03 14.95
N PRO A 173 7.37 17.52 14.47
CA PRO A 173 6.11 17.27 15.14
C PRO A 173 5.79 15.78 15.25
N GLU A 174 5.32 15.34 16.42
CA GLU A 174 4.78 14.00 16.58
C GLU A 174 3.37 13.90 15.97
N LEU A 175 3.20 12.96 15.05
CA LEU A 175 1.89 12.68 14.43
C LEU A 175 0.96 11.94 15.38
N SER A 176 -0.35 12.03 15.12
CA SER A 176 -1.36 11.33 15.89
C SER A 176 -1.53 9.89 15.44
N PHE A 177 -1.05 9.55 14.25
CA PHE A 177 -1.33 8.25 13.61
C PHE A 177 -2.84 8.00 13.39
N GLY A 178 -3.62 9.08 13.34
CA GLY A 178 -5.07 9.02 13.23
C GLY A 178 -5.75 8.44 14.47
N THR A 179 -5.03 8.23 15.59
CA THR A 179 -5.58 7.56 16.79
C THR A 179 -6.77 8.29 17.39
N HIS A 180 -6.85 9.61 17.20
CA HIS A 180 -8.00 10.42 17.63
C HIS A 180 -9.33 9.98 16.98
N PHE A 181 -9.26 9.40 15.78
CA PHE A 181 -10.42 9.00 14.97
C PHE A 181 -10.26 7.59 14.40
N PHE A 182 -9.32 6.78 14.89
CA PHE A 182 -8.83 5.61 14.14
C PHE A 182 -9.97 4.65 13.74
N GLN A 183 -10.86 4.35 14.68
CA GLN A 183 -12.01 3.50 14.40
C GLN A 183 -12.95 4.14 13.38
N ASP A 184 -13.25 5.43 13.51
CA ASP A 184 -14.10 6.16 12.56
C ASP A 184 -13.47 6.18 11.15
N LEU A 185 -12.15 6.37 11.06
CA LEU A 185 -11.41 6.33 9.80
C LEU A 185 -11.48 4.94 9.16
N VAL A 186 -11.26 3.88 9.94
CA VAL A 186 -11.35 2.49 9.47
C VAL A 186 -12.76 2.15 9.01
N GLU A 187 -13.79 2.44 9.82
CA GLU A 187 -15.19 2.14 9.51
C GLU A 187 -15.69 2.91 8.29
N ALA A 188 -15.23 4.15 8.12
CA ALA A 188 -15.60 4.96 6.98
C ALA A 188 -14.66 4.77 5.78
N ASP A 189 -13.74 3.81 5.79
CA ASP A 189 -12.80 3.56 4.69
C ASP A 189 -11.95 4.79 4.31
N ILE A 190 -11.66 5.66 5.29
CA ILE A 190 -10.75 6.80 5.14
C ILE A 190 -9.32 6.31 5.35
N ARG A 191 -8.44 6.50 4.38
CA ARG A 191 -7.03 6.11 4.55
C ARG A 191 -6.28 7.15 5.36
N TYR A 192 -5.36 6.66 6.17
CA TYR A 192 -4.44 7.50 6.94
C TYR A 192 -3.03 7.32 6.38
N ILE A 193 -2.32 8.42 6.12
CA ILE A 193 -0.92 8.39 5.68
C ILE A 193 -0.12 9.39 6.53
N PRO A 194 0.83 8.92 7.36
CA PRO A 194 1.80 9.80 7.98
C PRO A 194 2.88 10.19 6.96
N LEU A 195 3.08 11.48 6.77
CA LEU A 195 4.03 12.02 5.79
C LEU A 195 5.16 12.77 6.51
N TYR A 196 6.40 12.50 6.12
CA TYR A 196 7.62 13.14 6.64
C TYR A 196 8.34 13.83 5.48
N PRO A 197 7.93 15.06 5.08
CA PRO A 197 8.44 15.71 3.87
C PRO A 197 9.95 15.96 3.86
N ASP A 198 10.56 16.12 5.04
CA ASP A 198 11.99 16.45 5.17
C ASP A 198 12.90 15.21 5.18
N ASP A 199 12.34 13.99 5.14
CA ASP A 199 13.15 12.78 4.95
C ASP A 199 13.72 12.78 3.51
N PRO A 200 15.05 12.71 3.31
CA PRO A 200 15.64 12.75 1.97
C PRO A 200 15.19 11.63 1.02
N LYS A 201 14.62 10.54 1.55
CA LYS A 201 14.06 9.44 0.76
C LYS A 201 12.64 9.71 0.26
N ILE A 202 11.99 10.74 0.79
CA ILE A 202 10.62 11.11 0.44
C ILE A 202 10.63 12.15 -0.68
N CYS A 203 9.94 11.82 -1.76
CA CYS A 203 9.50 12.80 -2.74
C CYS A 203 8.28 13.56 -2.20
N PHE A 204 8.37 14.88 -2.13
CA PHE A 204 7.26 15.77 -1.80
C PHE A 204 7.29 16.98 -2.74
N ASN A 205 6.30 17.06 -3.63
CA ASN A 205 6.22 18.11 -4.64
C ASN A 205 5.56 19.37 -4.07
N GLU A 206 6.30 20.03 -3.17
CA GLU A 206 5.86 21.26 -2.54
C GLU A 206 5.60 22.39 -3.55
N LEU A 207 6.34 22.41 -4.66
CA LEU A 207 6.13 23.38 -5.74
C LEU A 207 4.75 23.22 -6.38
N PHE A 208 4.31 22.00 -6.68
CA PHE A 208 2.94 21.74 -7.15
C PHE A 208 1.92 22.25 -6.12
N LEU A 209 1.98 21.77 -4.88
CA LEU A 209 1.01 22.14 -3.83
C LEU A 209 0.93 23.65 -3.55
N ARG A 210 2.05 24.38 -3.65
CA ARG A 210 2.12 25.82 -3.40
C ARG A 210 1.86 26.70 -4.62
N ARG A 211 2.07 26.20 -5.84
CA ARG A 211 1.94 27.02 -7.06
C ARG A 211 0.71 26.72 -7.90
N SER A 212 0.07 25.57 -7.69
CA SER A 212 -1.22 25.27 -8.34
C SER A 212 -2.27 26.32 -7.99
N ARG A 213 -3.23 26.49 -8.89
CA ARG A 213 -4.35 27.40 -8.69
C ARG A 213 -5.10 27.04 -7.41
N ASN A 214 -5.24 28.00 -6.51
CA ASN A 214 -6.07 27.85 -5.31
C ASN A 214 -7.52 28.23 -5.65
N ILE A 215 -8.42 27.26 -5.68
CA ILE A 215 -9.86 27.48 -5.94
C ILE A 215 -10.67 27.70 -4.65
N LEU A 216 -10.02 27.90 -3.49
CA LEU A 216 -10.72 28.13 -2.22
C LEU A 216 -11.75 29.24 -2.31
N ALA A 217 -11.39 30.39 -2.88
CA ALA A 217 -12.29 31.54 -3.03
C ALA A 217 -13.45 31.28 -4.00
N ASP A 218 -13.28 30.37 -4.96
CA ASP A 218 -14.34 29.98 -5.89
C ASP A 218 -15.38 29.07 -5.21
N VAL A 219 -14.94 28.21 -4.28
CA VAL A 219 -15.79 27.22 -3.59
C VAL A 219 -16.38 27.77 -2.30
N LEU A 220 -15.59 28.52 -1.52
CA LEU A 220 -15.94 29.11 -0.24
C LEU A 220 -15.47 30.58 -0.19
N PRO A 221 -16.17 31.51 -0.87
CA PRO A 221 -15.78 32.91 -0.93
C PRO A 221 -15.60 33.56 0.45
N GLU A 222 -16.39 33.14 1.45
CA GLU A 222 -16.31 33.66 2.82
C GLU A 222 -15.01 33.33 3.56
N TYR A 223 -14.20 32.40 3.03
CA TYR A 223 -12.90 32.01 3.58
C TYR A 223 -11.72 32.43 2.68
N GLU A 224 -11.93 33.35 1.72
CA GLU A 224 -10.88 33.82 0.80
C GLU A 224 -9.62 34.32 1.53
N HIS A 225 -9.78 34.98 2.68
CA HIS A 225 -8.67 35.50 3.48
C HIS A 225 -7.71 34.40 3.97
N LEU A 226 -8.18 33.15 4.08
CA LEU A 226 -7.36 31.99 4.45
C LEU A 226 -6.53 31.43 3.28
N SER A 227 -6.65 31.97 2.06
CA SER A 227 -5.98 31.44 0.85
C SER A 227 -4.45 31.40 0.92
N HIS A 228 -3.85 32.14 1.87
CA HIS A 228 -2.42 32.14 2.12
C HIS A 228 -1.93 30.90 2.89
N VAL A 229 -2.82 30.19 3.59
CA VAL A 229 -2.52 28.99 4.40
C VAL A 229 -3.31 27.76 3.96
N LEU A 230 -4.58 27.93 3.57
CA LEU A 230 -5.46 26.87 3.11
C LEU A 230 -5.61 26.93 1.59
N ARG A 231 -5.26 25.82 0.93
CA ARG A 231 -5.35 25.68 -0.52
C ARG A 231 -6.30 24.56 -0.89
N VAL A 232 -7.10 24.81 -1.91
CA VAL A 232 -7.93 23.80 -2.56
C VAL A 232 -7.48 23.72 -4.01
N ILE A 233 -7.00 22.56 -4.42
CA ILE A 233 -6.46 22.33 -5.77
C ILE A 233 -7.40 21.40 -6.50
N ASP A 234 -7.92 21.85 -7.64
CA ASP A 234 -8.58 21.00 -8.65
C ASP A 234 -7.50 20.33 -9.49
N VAL A 235 -7.24 19.04 -9.23
CA VAL A 235 -6.17 18.29 -9.88
C VAL A 235 -6.44 18.17 -11.38
N PRO A 236 -7.62 17.74 -11.87
CA PRO A 236 -7.93 17.73 -13.29
C PRO A 236 -7.70 19.05 -14.00
N GLN A 237 -8.10 20.17 -13.40
CA GLN A 237 -7.90 21.48 -14.02
C GLN A 237 -6.41 21.84 -14.13
N GLU A 238 -5.61 21.54 -13.10
CA GLU A 238 -4.18 21.86 -13.05
C GLU A 238 -3.33 20.92 -13.93
N THR A 239 -3.82 19.70 -14.20
CA THR A 239 -3.03 18.61 -14.80
C THR A 239 -3.63 18.08 -16.11
N GLU A 240 -4.34 18.94 -16.85
CA GLU A 240 -4.91 18.62 -18.18
C GLU A 240 -5.80 17.36 -18.19
N GLY A 241 -6.60 17.19 -17.14
CA GLY A 241 -7.57 16.10 -16.99
C GLY A 241 -7.03 14.85 -16.28
N GLN A 242 -5.77 14.86 -15.80
CA GLN A 242 -5.28 13.82 -14.91
C GLN A 242 -5.93 13.89 -13.52
N ILE A 243 -5.79 12.81 -12.75
CA ILE A 243 -6.24 12.69 -11.36
C ILE A 243 -5.06 12.33 -10.48
N LEU A 244 -5.22 12.53 -9.17
CA LEU A 244 -4.31 11.98 -8.19
C LEU A 244 -4.73 10.55 -7.85
N ARG A 245 -3.85 9.59 -8.11
CA ARG A 245 -3.99 8.20 -7.69
C ARG A 245 -3.06 7.93 -6.52
N VAL A 246 -3.60 7.41 -5.43
CA VAL A 246 -2.83 7.05 -4.24
C VAL A 246 -2.69 5.53 -4.17
N LEU A 247 -1.46 5.05 -4.28
CA LEU A 247 -1.09 3.65 -4.15
C LEU A 247 -0.54 3.42 -2.74
N MET A 248 -1.02 2.40 -2.03
CA MET A 248 -0.61 2.09 -0.66
C MET A 248 -0.33 0.60 -0.51
N ASN A 249 0.81 0.26 0.11
CA ASN A 249 1.23 -1.11 0.32
C ASN A 249 1.95 -1.26 1.66
N ALA A 250 1.32 -1.95 2.60
CA ALA A 250 1.85 -2.23 3.93
C ALA A 250 3.00 -3.25 3.93
N ASP A 251 3.01 -4.20 2.98
CA ASP A 251 4.13 -5.17 2.88
C ASP A 251 5.43 -4.47 2.47
N LEU A 252 5.32 -3.42 1.65
CA LEU A 252 6.42 -2.56 1.25
C LEU A 252 6.66 -1.40 2.24
N ASP A 253 5.75 -1.20 3.19
CA ASP A 253 5.62 -0.01 4.05
C ASP A 253 5.67 1.31 3.27
N GLU A 254 5.02 1.37 2.10
CA GLU A 254 5.13 2.48 1.15
C GLU A 254 3.78 2.97 0.64
N ALA A 255 3.67 4.29 0.46
CA ALA A 255 2.58 4.92 -0.27
C ALA A 255 3.10 5.96 -1.26
N VAL A 256 2.45 6.12 -2.40
CA VAL A 256 2.79 7.13 -3.41
C VAL A 256 1.53 7.75 -3.98
N GLY A 257 1.46 9.08 -4.00
CA GLY A 257 0.47 9.85 -4.74
C GLY A 257 1.02 10.26 -6.10
N ILE A 258 0.44 9.76 -7.19
CA ILE A 258 0.87 10.02 -8.57
C ILE A 258 -0.23 10.67 -9.41
N LEU A 259 0.16 11.55 -10.32
CA LEU A 259 -0.71 12.11 -11.35
C LEU A 259 -0.84 11.11 -12.51
N ASP A 260 -2.06 10.66 -12.77
CA ASP A 260 -2.34 9.61 -13.77
C ASP A 260 -3.66 9.87 -14.52
N THR A 261 -3.86 9.21 -15.65
CA THR A 261 -5.13 9.33 -16.38
C THR A 261 -6.28 8.71 -15.60
N PRO A 262 -7.49 9.29 -15.63
CA PRO A 262 -8.67 8.73 -14.98
C PRO A 262 -8.93 7.29 -15.43
N THR A 263 -9.43 6.46 -14.52
CA THR A 263 -9.87 5.12 -14.89
C THR A 263 -11.18 5.26 -15.69
N GLU A 264 -11.22 4.84 -16.96
CA GLU A 264 -12.44 4.92 -17.79
C GLU A 264 -13.67 4.36 -17.05
N GLY A 265 -14.81 5.04 -17.24
CA GLY A 265 -15.98 5.04 -16.38
C GLY A 265 -16.50 3.67 -15.94
N VAL A 266 -16.73 3.54 -14.63
CA VAL A 266 -17.73 2.64 -14.07
C VAL A 266 -18.46 3.42 -12.96
N PRO A 267 -19.79 3.53 -13.00
CA PRO A 267 -20.56 4.18 -11.94
C PRO A 267 -20.26 3.54 -10.58
N GLN A 268 -20.20 4.36 -9.54
CA GLN A 268 -20.21 3.92 -8.14
C GLN A 268 -21.56 3.27 -7.84
N ASP A 269 -21.67 1.97 -8.11
CA ASP A 269 -22.71 1.13 -7.53
C ASP A 269 -22.08 -0.18 -7.06
N ASP A 270 -22.69 -0.81 -6.06
CA ASP A 270 -22.16 -1.74 -5.03
C ASP A 270 -21.62 -3.10 -5.53
N THR A 271 -21.00 -3.13 -6.72
CA THR A 271 -20.45 -4.32 -7.40
C THR A 271 -18.92 -4.27 -7.50
N GLN A 272 -18.24 -3.61 -6.55
CA GLN A 272 -16.78 -3.47 -6.47
C GLN A 272 -15.98 -4.76 -6.20
N ARG A 273 -16.47 -5.94 -6.62
CA ARG A 273 -15.66 -7.16 -6.74
C ARG A 273 -14.80 -7.19 -8.02
N TYR A 274 -15.21 -6.48 -9.08
CA TYR A 274 -14.63 -6.62 -10.42
C TYR A 274 -13.31 -5.85 -10.70
N ARG A 275 -12.87 -4.92 -9.84
CA ARG A 275 -11.60 -4.17 -10.09
C ARG A 275 -10.37 -4.76 -9.40
N VAL A 276 -10.53 -5.57 -8.34
CA VAL A 276 -9.43 -6.40 -7.80
C VAL A 276 -9.10 -7.54 -8.76
N GLU A 277 -10.10 -8.02 -9.51
CA GLU A 277 -9.89 -8.94 -10.62
C GLU A 277 -8.97 -8.32 -11.66
N ALA A 278 -9.09 -7.06 -12.08
CA ALA A 278 -8.23 -6.49 -13.12
C ALA A 278 -6.71 -6.50 -12.77
N THR A 279 -6.31 -6.16 -11.55
CA THR A 279 -4.89 -6.21 -11.13
C THR A 279 -4.40 -7.61 -10.80
N ARG A 280 -5.23 -8.47 -10.18
CA ARG A 280 -4.91 -9.91 -10.03
C ARG A 280 -4.81 -10.59 -11.38
N GLU A 281 -5.69 -10.24 -12.33
CA GLU A 281 -5.71 -10.72 -13.70
C GLU A 281 -4.40 -10.40 -14.42
N ASP A 282 -3.83 -9.22 -14.21
CA ASP A 282 -2.56 -8.84 -14.84
C ASP A 282 -1.35 -9.62 -14.31
N HIS A 283 -1.31 -9.97 -13.02
CA HIS A 283 -0.15 -10.64 -12.42
C HIS A 283 0.02 -12.08 -12.90
N TRP A 284 -1.05 -12.88 -12.92
CA TRP A 284 -0.98 -14.25 -13.44
C TRP A 284 -0.87 -14.27 -14.96
N ARG A 285 -1.56 -13.36 -15.69
CA ARG A 285 -1.46 -13.29 -17.16
C ARG A 285 -0.06 -12.98 -17.63
N TRP A 286 0.62 -12.03 -16.99
CA TRP A 286 2.01 -11.72 -17.34
C TRP A 286 2.95 -12.89 -17.04
N ARG A 287 2.84 -13.51 -15.86
CA ARG A 287 3.65 -14.67 -15.48
C ARG A 287 3.46 -15.82 -16.46
N LEU A 288 2.22 -16.13 -16.81
CA LEU A 288 1.88 -17.13 -17.80
C LEU A 288 2.48 -16.79 -19.17
N ARG A 289 2.33 -15.54 -19.62
CA ARG A 289 2.92 -15.08 -20.89
C ARG A 289 4.44 -15.23 -20.89
N MET A 290 5.12 -14.93 -19.77
CA MET A 290 6.57 -15.12 -19.65
C MET A 290 6.96 -16.60 -19.67
N ALA A 291 6.20 -17.47 -19.01
CA ALA A 291 6.40 -18.92 -19.10
C ALA A 291 6.23 -19.43 -20.54
N GLU A 292 5.22 -18.95 -21.27
CA GLU A 292 5.01 -19.25 -22.69
C GLU A 292 6.16 -18.75 -23.56
N VAL A 293 6.67 -17.53 -23.31
CA VAL A 293 7.84 -16.98 -24.01
C VAL A 293 9.09 -17.82 -23.74
N ILE A 294 9.35 -18.23 -22.50
CA ILE A 294 10.46 -19.11 -22.16
C ILE A 294 10.33 -20.43 -22.92
N ALA A 295 9.17 -21.09 -22.86
CA ALA A 295 8.94 -22.37 -23.54
C ALA A 295 9.15 -22.25 -25.07
N GLN A 296 8.68 -21.15 -25.68
CA GLN A 296 8.83 -20.91 -27.12
C GLN A 296 10.27 -20.58 -27.57
N ASN A 297 11.09 -20.03 -26.67
CA ASN A 297 12.50 -19.74 -26.95
C ASN A 297 13.44 -20.87 -26.51
N LEU A 298 12.91 -21.90 -25.85
CA LEU A 298 13.66 -23.10 -25.48
C LEU A 298 13.86 -23.98 -26.71
N ASP A 299 15.11 -24.36 -26.97
CA ASP A 299 15.45 -25.38 -27.97
C ASP A 299 15.43 -26.78 -27.32
N PRO A 300 14.42 -27.61 -27.61
CA PRO A 300 14.25 -28.89 -26.94
C PRO A 300 15.38 -29.88 -27.25
N ALA A 301 15.95 -29.83 -28.46
CA ALA A 301 17.01 -30.74 -28.87
C ALA A 301 18.34 -30.36 -28.20
N ARG A 302 18.64 -29.07 -28.14
CA ARG A 302 19.83 -28.54 -27.47
C ARG A 302 19.81 -28.87 -25.98
N PHE A 303 18.67 -28.68 -25.33
CA PHE A 303 18.56 -28.79 -23.86
C PHE A 303 18.02 -30.13 -23.36
N GLY A 304 17.74 -31.10 -24.24
CA GLY A 304 17.23 -32.41 -23.81
C GLY A 304 15.86 -32.37 -23.14
N VAL A 305 15.01 -31.41 -23.54
CA VAL A 305 13.68 -31.19 -22.97
C VAL A 305 12.63 -31.79 -23.87
N ARG A 306 11.79 -32.68 -23.30
CA ARG A 306 10.71 -33.34 -24.01
C ARG A 306 9.38 -32.60 -23.89
N ALA A 307 9.11 -32.02 -22.72
CA ALA A 307 7.92 -31.23 -22.48
C ALA A 307 8.14 -30.20 -21.36
N PHE A 308 7.33 -29.14 -21.38
CA PHE A 308 7.43 -28.01 -20.46
C PHE A 308 6.02 -27.64 -19.98
N TYR A 309 5.84 -27.51 -18.67
CA TYR A 309 4.55 -27.28 -18.07
C TYR A 309 4.61 -26.14 -17.06
N VAL A 310 3.50 -25.43 -16.90
CA VAL A 310 3.30 -24.46 -15.82
C VAL A 310 2.21 -24.96 -14.87
N PHE A 311 2.40 -24.76 -13.57
CA PHE A 311 1.40 -25.12 -12.57
C PHE A 311 1.26 -24.04 -11.49
N GLY A 312 0.60 -24.38 -10.39
CA GLY A 312 0.51 -23.51 -9.22
C GLY A 312 -0.34 -22.25 -9.46
N SER A 313 0.03 -21.18 -8.76
CA SER A 313 -0.75 -19.93 -8.69
C SER A 313 -0.90 -19.24 -10.05
N THR A 314 0.12 -19.33 -10.91
CA THR A 314 0.11 -18.79 -12.27
C THR A 314 -0.93 -19.49 -13.16
N LYS A 315 -1.00 -20.83 -13.10
CA LYS A 315 -2.00 -21.61 -13.85
C LYS A 315 -3.39 -21.53 -13.23
N ASN A 316 -3.49 -21.41 -11.90
CA ASN A 316 -4.74 -21.34 -11.16
C ASN A 316 -5.32 -19.91 -11.07
N THR A 317 -4.73 -18.94 -11.78
CA THR A 317 -5.20 -17.55 -11.86
C THR A 317 -5.21 -16.80 -10.53
N THR A 318 -4.42 -17.26 -9.56
CA THR A 318 -4.34 -16.69 -8.21
C THR A 318 -2.99 -16.04 -7.90
N ALA A 319 -2.09 -15.91 -8.88
CA ALA A 319 -0.78 -15.31 -8.66
C ALA A 319 -0.88 -13.83 -8.27
N GLY A 320 -0.16 -13.46 -7.21
CA GLY A 320 -0.02 -12.10 -6.72
C GLY A 320 1.33 -11.47 -7.08
N PRO A 321 1.61 -10.24 -6.59
CA PRO A 321 2.85 -9.52 -6.90
C PRO A 321 4.12 -10.22 -6.37
N GLY A 322 4.01 -11.00 -5.28
CA GLY A 322 5.11 -11.79 -4.70
C GLY A 322 5.14 -13.26 -5.15
N SER A 323 4.29 -13.70 -6.08
CA SER A 323 4.28 -15.09 -6.55
C SER A 323 5.43 -15.39 -7.52
N ASP A 324 5.94 -16.62 -7.47
CA ASP A 324 6.83 -17.21 -8.46
C ASP A 324 6.05 -17.84 -9.63
N VAL A 325 6.78 -18.47 -10.54
CA VAL A 325 6.27 -19.23 -11.67
C VAL A 325 6.74 -20.67 -11.55
N ASP A 326 5.83 -21.53 -11.11
CA ASP A 326 6.09 -22.96 -10.95
C ASP A 326 6.13 -23.67 -12.32
N ILE A 327 7.26 -24.30 -12.63
CA ILE A 327 7.52 -24.97 -13.91
C ILE A 327 7.89 -26.44 -13.66
N ILE A 328 7.34 -27.33 -14.48
CA ILE A 328 7.81 -28.71 -14.59
C ILE A 328 8.48 -28.89 -15.94
N VAL A 329 9.70 -29.42 -15.94
CA VAL A 329 10.44 -29.78 -17.14
C VAL A 329 10.55 -31.29 -17.22
N HIS A 330 9.92 -31.88 -18.24
CA HIS A 330 10.16 -33.28 -18.59
C HIS A 330 11.49 -33.38 -19.32
N PHE A 331 12.49 -33.90 -18.63
CA PHE A 331 13.88 -33.92 -19.04
C PHE A 331 14.36 -35.33 -19.35
N THR A 332 14.98 -35.51 -20.51
CA THR A 332 15.53 -36.80 -20.98
C THR A 332 16.94 -36.65 -21.57
N GLY A 333 17.61 -35.52 -21.32
CA GLY A 333 18.95 -35.20 -21.84
C GLY A 333 20.11 -35.73 -20.99
N SER A 334 21.34 -35.40 -21.40
CA SER A 334 22.55 -35.67 -20.63
C SER A 334 22.73 -34.70 -19.45
N GLU A 335 23.61 -35.03 -18.51
CA GLU A 335 23.97 -34.13 -17.40
C GLU A 335 24.48 -32.77 -17.89
N GLU A 336 25.31 -32.75 -18.94
CA GLU A 336 25.79 -31.53 -19.60
C GLU A 336 24.64 -30.66 -20.15
N GLN A 337 23.62 -31.30 -20.75
CA GLN A 337 22.41 -30.58 -21.21
C GLN A 337 21.60 -30.03 -20.05
N ARG A 338 21.55 -30.75 -18.93
CA ARG A 338 20.87 -30.32 -17.70
C ARG A 338 21.53 -29.07 -17.12
N ASP A 339 22.85 -29.07 -17.02
CA ASP A 339 23.61 -27.93 -16.49
C ASP A 339 23.44 -26.70 -17.40
N ALA A 340 23.52 -26.89 -18.72
CA ALA A 340 23.29 -25.83 -19.69
C ALA A 340 21.87 -25.25 -19.61
N LEU A 341 20.85 -26.10 -19.44
CA LEU A 341 19.46 -25.68 -19.27
C LEU A 341 19.26 -24.93 -17.96
N THR A 342 19.86 -25.43 -16.87
CA THR A 342 19.76 -24.82 -15.53
C THR A 342 20.32 -23.40 -15.57
N LEU A 343 21.52 -23.22 -16.14
CA LEU A 343 22.15 -21.91 -16.29
C LEU A 343 21.32 -20.95 -17.15
N TRP A 344 20.71 -21.46 -18.24
CA TRP A 344 19.86 -20.66 -19.11
C TRP A 344 18.57 -20.21 -18.40
N LEU A 345 17.90 -21.12 -17.68
CA LEU A 345 16.70 -20.80 -16.90
C LEU A 345 17.01 -19.90 -15.70
N GLU A 346 18.18 -20.01 -15.08
CA GLU A 346 18.63 -19.11 -14.01
C GLU A 346 18.75 -17.67 -14.52
N GLY A 347 19.31 -17.48 -15.72
CA GLY A 347 19.37 -16.17 -16.38
C GLY A 347 17.98 -15.55 -16.60
N TRP A 348 17.03 -16.35 -17.09
CA TRP A 348 15.63 -15.93 -17.20
C TRP A 348 15.02 -15.60 -15.84
N SER A 349 15.24 -16.45 -14.83
CA SER A 349 14.66 -16.30 -13.50
C SER A 349 15.09 -14.99 -12.84
N ARG A 350 16.38 -14.66 -12.90
CA ARG A 350 16.93 -13.41 -12.36
C ARG A 350 16.44 -12.18 -13.13
N ALA A 351 16.40 -12.24 -14.46
CA ALA A 351 15.91 -11.13 -15.28
C ALA A 351 14.42 -10.84 -15.02
N LEU A 352 13.60 -11.89 -14.92
CA LEU A 352 12.17 -11.74 -14.64
C LEU A 352 11.90 -11.26 -13.21
N ALA A 353 12.76 -11.62 -12.24
CA ALA A 353 12.67 -11.08 -10.88
C ALA A 353 12.90 -9.56 -10.86
N GLU A 354 13.87 -9.05 -11.62
CA GLU A 354 14.08 -7.61 -11.76
C GLU A 354 12.88 -6.92 -12.42
N VAL A 355 12.32 -7.51 -13.49
CA VAL A 355 11.10 -6.98 -14.12
C VAL A 355 9.92 -6.99 -13.14
N ASN A 356 9.78 -8.02 -12.30
CA ASN A 356 8.74 -8.05 -11.26
C ASN A 356 8.94 -6.92 -10.25
N TYR A 357 10.17 -6.70 -9.78
CA TYR A 357 10.50 -5.60 -8.88
C TYR A 357 10.16 -4.24 -9.49
N LEU A 358 10.53 -3.99 -10.76
CA LEU A 358 10.21 -2.72 -11.41
C LEU A 358 8.71 -2.47 -11.53
N ARG A 359 7.91 -3.53 -11.74
CA ARG A 359 6.45 -3.43 -11.90
C ARG A 359 5.68 -3.34 -10.59
N THR A 360 6.16 -4.01 -9.55
CA THR A 360 5.36 -4.25 -8.33
C THR A 360 6.01 -3.72 -7.06
N GLY A 361 7.33 -3.54 -7.10
CA GLY A 361 8.16 -3.21 -5.95
C GLY A 361 8.59 -4.40 -5.09
N TYR A 362 8.10 -5.61 -5.36
CA TYR A 362 8.47 -6.84 -4.62
C TYR A 362 9.79 -7.40 -5.16
N LYS A 363 10.78 -7.50 -4.29
CA LYS A 363 12.10 -8.06 -4.61
C LYS A 363 12.10 -9.58 -4.40
N MET A 364 12.69 -10.31 -5.36
CA MET A 364 12.82 -11.76 -5.36
C MET A 364 14.21 -12.15 -5.87
N ASP A 365 14.77 -13.27 -5.40
CA ASP A 365 16.08 -13.76 -5.86
C ASP A 365 15.99 -14.36 -7.28
N GLY A 366 14.83 -14.93 -7.61
CA GLY A 366 14.46 -15.45 -8.92
C GLY A 366 12.94 -15.58 -9.01
N LEU A 367 12.40 -15.53 -10.23
CA LEU A 367 10.95 -15.65 -10.43
C LEU A 367 10.50 -17.09 -10.77
N LEU A 368 11.40 -17.93 -11.26
CA LEU A 368 11.06 -19.29 -11.70
C LEU A 368 11.42 -20.32 -10.62
N ASP A 369 10.47 -21.21 -10.32
CA ASP A 369 10.70 -22.42 -9.53
C ASP A 369 10.63 -23.65 -10.46
N ILE A 370 11.76 -24.34 -10.63
CA ILE A 370 11.94 -25.36 -11.68
C ILE A 370 12.01 -26.76 -11.07
N HIS A 371 11.10 -27.63 -11.51
CA HIS A 371 11.05 -29.04 -11.12
C HIS A 371 11.33 -29.95 -12.30
N TYR A 372 12.42 -30.72 -12.24
CA TYR A 372 12.77 -31.69 -13.28
C TYR A 372 12.11 -33.05 -13.01
N VAL A 373 11.52 -33.65 -14.04
CA VAL A 373 10.92 -34.99 -13.99
C VAL A 373 11.40 -35.84 -15.16
N THR A 374 11.60 -37.14 -14.90
CA THR A 374 12.03 -38.13 -15.89
C THR A 374 10.86 -38.98 -16.43
N ASP A 375 11.11 -39.81 -17.44
CA ASP A 375 10.12 -40.78 -17.92
C ASP A 375 9.66 -41.73 -16.79
N ASP A 376 10.58 -42.16 -15.91
CA ASP A 376 10.27 -43.02 -14.76
C ASP A 376 9.38 -42.30 -13.74
N ASP A 377 9.61 -41.00 -13.50
CA ASP A 377 8.79 -40.22 -12.58
C ASP A 377 7.36 -40.06 -13.09
N ILE A 378 7.20 -39.83 -14.40
CA ILE A 378 5.89 -39.72 -15.05
C ILE A 378 5.15 -41.06 -15.01
N ALA A 379 5.86 -42.16 -15.32
CA ALA A 379 5.27 -43.50 -15.28
C ALA A 379 4.80 -43.89 -13.87
N ARG A 380 5.56 -43.51 -12.83
CA ARG A 380 5.26 -43.81 -11.43
C ARG A 380 4.40 -42.74 -10.73
N ARG A 381 4.15 -41.61 -11.40
CA ARG A 381 3.46 -40.43 -10.84
C ARG A 381 4.09 -39.95 -9.52
N THR A 382 5.43 -39.89 -9.47
CA THR A 382 6.17 -39.44 -8.28
C THR A 382 6.34 -37.92 -8.26
N SER A 383 6.36 -37.33 -7.06
CA SER A 383 6.65 -35.91 -6.86
C SER A 383 5.78 -34.99 -7.75
N PHE A 384 6.38 -34.01 -8.42
CA PHE A 384 5.70 -33.08 -9.33
C PHE A 384 5.13 -33.74 -10.59
N ALA A 385 5.61 -34.93 -10.98
CA ALA A 385 5.07 -35.66 -12.12
C ALA A 385 3.62 -36.11 -11.90
N ALA A 386 3.17 -36.21 -10.65
CA ALA A 386 1.77 -36.47 -10.30
C ALA A 386 0.80 -35.37 -10.80
N LYS A 387 1.30 -34.17 -11.10
CA LYS A 387 0.50 -33.06 -11.67
C LYS A 387 0.32 -33.15 -13.18
N ILE A 388 1.09 -33.98 -13.89
CA ILE A 388 0.94 -34.19 -15.33
C ILE A 388 -0.25 -35.12 -15.57
N ASP A 389 -1.22 -34.67 -16.37
CA ASP A 389 -2.49 -35.35 -16.65
C ASP A 389 -3.31 -35.73 -15.40
N ALA A 390 -3.15 -34.95 -14.32
CA ALA A 390 -3.92 -35.13 -13.09
C ALA A 390 -5.41 -34.80 -13.30
N VAL A 391 -6.29 -35.52 -12.60
CA VAL A 391 -7.75 -35.25 -12.66
C VAL A 391 -8.11 -33.92 -11.98
N THR A 392 -7.34 -33.54 -10.96
CA THR A 392 -7.53 -32.28 -10.22
C THR A 392 -6.20 -31.53 -10.18
N ASP A 393 -6.24 -30.22 -10.43
CA ASP A 393 -5.07 -29.34 -10.48
C ASP A 393 -3.94 -29.81 -11.44
N ALA A 394 -4.31 -30.19 -12.67
CA ALA A 394 -3.34 -30.55 -13.70
C ALA A 394 -2.42 -29.37 -14.05
N ALA A 395 -1.14 -29.69 -14.27
CA ALA A 395 -0.19 -28.78 -14.89
C ALA A 395 -0.59 -28.51 -16.35
N ARG A 396 -0.40 -27.28 -16.81
CA ARG A 396 -0.70 -26.87 -18.18
C ARG A 396 0.53 -27.04 -19.06
N SER A 397 0.42 -27.85 -20.10
CA SER A 397 1.47 -27.99 -21.12
C SER A 397 1.64 -26.70 -21.91
N LEU A 398 2.89 -26.29 -22.11
CA LEU A 398 3.27 -25.12 -22.91
C LEU A 398 3.98 -25.56 -24.19
N PRO A 399 3.64 -24.97 -25.35
CA PRO A 399 4.26 -25.33 -26.62
C PRO A 399 5.74 -24.92 -26.62
N LEU A 400 6.60 -25.89 -26.93
CA LEU A 400 8.05 -25.70 -27.01
C LEU A 400 8.47 -25.02 -28.33
N GLY A 401 9.60 -24.32 -28.26
CA GLY A 401 10.29 -23.76 -29.42
C GLY A 401 10.72 -24.82 -30.43
N LYS A 402 11.03 -24.37 -31.65
CA LYS A 402 11.61 -25.25 -32.67
C LYS A 402 13.11 -25.41 -32.41
N PRO A 403 13.70 -26.58 -32.72
CA PRO A 403 15.14 -26.76 -32.66
C PRO A 403 15.86 -25.69 -33.50
N SER A 404 16.91 -25.10 -32.95
CA SER A 404 17.81 -24.21 -33.69
C SER A 404 18.40 -25.00 -34.86
N ARG A 405 18.36 -24.43 -36.07
CA ARG A 405 18.99 -25.05 -37.24
C ARG A 405 20.51 -25.01 -37.18
#